data_AF-A0A151XAF5-F1
#
_entry.id   AF-A0A151XAF5-F1
#
_cell.length_a   1.000
_cell.length_b   1.000
_cell.length_c   1.000
_cell.angle_alpha   90.00
_cell.angle_beta   90.00
_cell.angle_gamma   90.00
#
_symmetry.space_group_name_H-M   'P 1'
#
loop_
_entity.id
_entity.type
_entity.pdbx_description
1 polymer ?
#
loop_
_entity_poly.entity_id
_entity_poly.type
_entity_poly.pdbx_seq_one_letter_code
_entity_poly.pdbx_strand_id
1 'polypeptide(L)'
;MNRFSFKYRNVILGVTATAFGYYAILMPHTVFLKQYKYMVATYQMEKEVPLNSKVQQIIQKVMSDLKLSDDIKDAIKPFSIFGFDLLHAGTFNAKYGAILGIPINFTNTAEQLRKNLQIKEEPVDWMRQDAKAFLEAVTFSEDAQKFAIAREILRIQAEEPCFNSLVLALIIGTLWTLYNVILYRYKLRKGNVIALIVQRTLYTTFTLFGAIFWFGVKDYRSYQLDRKNDEALCHLGTEYIKGGQEFYEKTLSRNRALRTLLGTEGKSTYTVHGNEENFFRLKHMPISNRKDFFDSHLRNLEG
;
A
#
# COMPACT_ATOMS: atom_id res chain seq x y z
N MET A 1 33.72 25.04 -24.48
CA MET A 1 32.46 25.04 -23.70
C MET A 1 32.71 25.73 -22.36
N ASN A 2 32.15 26.91 -22.13
CA ASN A 2 32.47 27.76 -20.98
C ASN A 2 32.11 27.08 -19.64
N ARG A 3 33.04 27.05 -18.68
CA ARG A 3 32.85 26.48 -17.32
C ARG A 3 31.59 27.02 -16.62
N PHE A 4 31.19 28.24 -16.95
CA PHE A 4 30.02 28.92 -16.40
C PHE A 4 28.71 28.22 -16.78
N SER A 5 28.44 28.00 -18.08
CA SER A 5 27.20 27.36 -18.58
C SER A 5 26.97 25.94 -18.04
N PHE A 6 28.04 25.16 -17.84
CA PHE A 6 27.95 23.77 -17.41
C PHE A 6 27.65 23.61 -15.90
N LYS A 7 28.13 24.53 -15.04
CA LYS A 7 27.88 24.49 -13.59
C LYS A 7 26.39 24.65 -13.30
N TYR A 8 25.72 25.58 -13.98
CA TYR A 8 24.27 25.76 -13.88
C TYR A 8 23.50 24.57 -14.42
N ARG A 9 23.96 23.96 -15.54
CA ARG A 9 23.30 22.77 -16.11
C ARG A 9 23.20 21.60 -15.12
N ASN A 10 24.28 21.26 -14.42
CA ASN A 10 24.25 20.15 -13.47
C ASN A 10 23.43 20.48 -12.22
N VAL A 11 23.42 21.74 -11.77
CA VAL A 11 22.56 22.15 -10.66
C VAL A 11 21.09 22.04 -11.05
N ILE A 12 20.73 22.56 -12.24
CA ILE A 12 19.37 22.46 -12.78
C ILE A 12 18.94 21.00 -12.89
N LEU A 13 19.76 20.12 -13.47
CA LEU A 13 19.44 18.70 -13.59
C LEU A 13 19.21 18.03 -12.22
N GLY A 14 20.02 18.36 -11.22
CA GLY A 14 19.86 17.83 -9.86
C GLY A 14 18.57 18.29 -9.19
N VAL A 15 18.27 19.58 -9.28
CA VAL A 15 17.03 20.16 -8.75
C VAL A 15 15.82 19.56 -9.45
N THR A 16 15.84 19.47 -10.78
CA THR A 16 14.76 18.88 -11.56
C THR A 16 14.56 17.40 -11.23
N ALA A 17 15.63 16.61 -11.12
CA ALA A 17 15.52 15.19 -10.75
C ALA A 17 14.96 15.00 -9.33
N THR A 18 15.39 15.85 -8.39
CA THR A 18 14.90 15.83 -7.00
C THR A 18 13.42 16.19 -6.93
N ALA A 19 13.01 17.26 -7.62
CA ALA A 19 11.60 17.66 -7.72
C ALA A 19 10.76 16.58 -8.40
N PHE A 20 11.25 15.98 -9.48
CA PHE A 20 10.57 14.88 -10.16
C PHE A 20 10.39 13.67 -9.23
N GLY A 21 11.42 13.25 -8.50
CA GLY A 21 11.33 12.16 -7.54
C GLY A 21 10.30 12.43 -6.44
N TYR A 22 10.25 13.66 -5.92
CA TYR A 22 9.25 14.08 -4.93
C TYR A 22 7.82 13.97 -5.49
N TYR A 23 7.56 14.61 -6.63
CA TYR A 23 6.22 14.68 -7.22
C TYR A 23 5.75 13.36 -7.83
N ALA A 24 6.65 12.52 -8.34
CA ALA A 24 6.30 11.21 -8.89
C ALA A 24 5.61 10.31 -7.85
N ILE A 25 5.99 10.44 -6.57
CA ILE A 25 5.36 9.71 -5.47
C ILE A 25 4.13 10.47 -4.96
N LEU A 26 4.19 11.80 -4.81
CA LEU A 26 3.12 12.55 -4.15
C LEU A 26 1.90 12.86 -5.04
N MET A 27 2.09 13.05 -6.35
CA MET A 27 1.02 13.46 -7.27
C MET A 27 -0.17 12.48 -7.33
N PRO A 28 0.03 11.14 -7.39
CA PRO A 28 -1.08 10.18 -7.34
C PRO A 28 -1.94 10.30 -6.08
N HIS A 29 -1.35 10.72 -4.96
CA HIS A 29 -2.02 10.89 -3.68
C HIS A 29 -2.54 12.32 -3.43
N THR A 30 -2.42 13.22 -4.41
CA THR A 30 -2.84 14.61 -4.29
C THR A 30 -3.60 15.05 -5.54
N VAL A 31 -2.90 15.59 -6.53
CA VAL A 31 -3.46 16.16 -7.76
C VAL A 31 -4.26 15.13 -8.55
N PHE A 32 -3.75 13.89 -8.64
CA PHE A 32 -4.38 12.81 -9.41
C PHE A 32 -5.26 11.88 -8.56
N LEU A 33 -5.57 12.24 -7.32
CA LEU A 33 -6.34 11.39 -6.42
C LEU A 33 -7.74 11.06 -6.97
N LYS A 34 -8.37 12.02 -7.68
CA LYS A 34 -9.68 11.81 -8.30
C LYS A 34 -9.61 10.82 -9.48
N GLN A 35 -8.58 10.93 -10.31
CA GLN A 35 -8.35 10.01 -11.43
C GLN A 35 -8.00 8.61 -10.90
N TYR A 36 -7.21 8.54 -9.84
CA TYR A 36 -6.91 7.30 -9.16
C TYR A 36 -8.19 6.64 -8.60
N LYS A 37 -9.02 7.42 -7.89
CA LYS A 37 -10.37 6.99 -7.46
C LYS A 37 -11.18 6.47 -8.64
N TYR A 38 -11.19 7.20 -9.76
CA TYR A 38 -11.97 6.83 -10.94
C TYR A 38 -11.57 5.46 -11.50
N MET A 39 -10.28 5.10 -11.47
CA MET A 39 -9.80 3.81 -11.97
C MET A 39 -10.15 2.62 -11.08
N VAL A 40 -10.30 2.82 -9.77
CA VAL A 40 -10.48 1.71 -8.81
C VAL A 40 -11.91 1.60 -8.26
N ALA A 41 -12.74 2.63 -8.46
CA ALA A 41 -14.12 2.64 -7.98
C ALA A 41 -15.01 1.64 -8.74
N THR A 42 -16.03 1.12 -8.04
CA THR A 42 -17.07 0.30 -8.68
C THR A 42 -18.09 1.19 -9.37
N TYR A 43 -18.37 0.92 -10.64
CA TYR A 43 -19.41 1.58 -11.41
C TYR A 43 -20.52 0.61 -11.80
N GLN A 44 -21.76 1.08 -11.69
CA GLN A 44 -22.93 0.40 -12.23
C GLN A 44 -23.72 1.43 -13.03
N MET A 45 -23.97 1.14 -14.31
CA MET A 45 -24.64 2.07 -15.24
C MET A 45 -23.98 3.47 -15.24
N GLU A 46 -22.65 3.50 -15.38
CA GLU A 46 -21.82 4.72 -15.42
C GLU A 46 -21.87 5.61 -14.15
N LYS A 47 -22.51 5.13 -13.08
CA LYS A 47 -22.53 5.80 -11.78
C LYS A 47 -21.76 5.00 -10.74
N GLU A 48 -21.02 5.71 -9.90
CA GLU A 48 -20.32 5.14 -8.75
C GLU A 48 -21.36 4.49 -7.82
N VAL A 49 -21.13 3.22 -7.46
CA VAL A 49 -22.01 2.50 -6.53
C VAL A 49 -21.83 3.09 -5.12
N PRO A 50 -22.89 3.64 -4.50
CA PRO A 50 -22.77 4.21 -3.17
C PRO A 50 -22.59 3.12 -2.11
N LEU A 51 -21.93 3.47 -1.02
CA LEU A 51 -21.80 2.58 0.13
C LEU A 51 -23.14 2.40 0.83
N ASN A 52 -23.41 1.17 1.29
CA ASN A 52 -24.58 0.86 2.10
C ASN A 52 -24.48 1.54 3.48
N SER A 53 -25.62 1.94 4.04
CA SER A 53 -25.73 2.60 5.35
C SER A 53 -25.09 1.80 6.47
N LYS A 54 -25.19 0.46 6.45
CA LYS A 54 -24.51 -0.41 7.44
C LYS A 54 -22.99 -0.20 7.44
N VAL A 55 -22.37 -0.18 6.26
CA VAL A 55 -20.92 0.00 6.12
C VAL A 55 -20.52 1.42 6.53
N GLN A 56 -21.32 2.42 6.16
CA GLN A 56 -21.09 3.80 6.59
C GLN A 56 -21.13 3.94 8.12
N GLN A 57 -22.06 3.28 8.80
CA GLN A 57 -22.13 3.25 10.27
C GLN A 57 -20.90 2.59 10.89
N ILE A 58 -20.42 1.47 10.32
CA ILE A 58 -19.19 0.81 10.79
C ILE A 58 -18.00 1.77 10.66
N ILE A 59 -17.86 2.45 9.52
CA ILE A 59 -16.78 3.42 9.31
C ILE A 59 -16.84 4.55 10.35
N GLN A 60 -18.03 5.12 10.59
CA GLN A 60 -18.21 6.18 11.60
C GLN A 60 -17.88 5.70 13.01
N LYS A 61 -18.28 4.47 13.37
CA LYS A 61 -17.94 3.84 14.65
C LYS A 61 -16.42 3.69 14.78
N VAL A 62 -15.76 3.15 13.76
CA VAL A 62 -14.30 2.99 13.75
C VAL A 62 -13.56 4.33 13.87
N MET A 63 -14.01 5.37 13.16
CA MET A 63 -13.42 6.71 13.28
C MET A 63 -13.58 7.29 14.69
N SER A 64 -14.67 6.92 15.39
CA SER A 64 -14.92 7.32 16.77
C SER A 64 -14.06 6.52 17.76
N ASP A 65 -13.92 5.21 17.55
CA ASP A 65 -13.09 4.31 18.36
C ASP A 65 -11.61 4.70 18.27
N LEU A 66 -11.15 5.13 17.07
CA LEU A 66 -9.82 5.70 16.84
C LEU A 66 -9.65 7.13 17.37
N LYS A 67 -10.70 7.75 17.92
CA LYS A 67 -10.71 9.11 18.47
C LYS A 67 -10.18 10.16 17.50
N LEU A 68 -10.56 10.05 16.22
CA LEU A 68 -10.15 11.01 15.20
C LEU A 68 -10.77 12.38 15.46
N SER A 69 -10.03 13.46 15.15
CA SER A 69 -10.60 14.80 15.09
C SER A 69 -11.58 14.93 13.93
N ASP A 70 -12.54 15.85 14.03
CA ASP A 70 -13.57 16.01 13.01
C ASP A 70 -12.98 16.46 11.66
N ASP A 71 -11.93 17.28 11.67
CA ASP A 71 -11.17 17.66 10.47
C ASP A 71 -10.62 16.43 9.71
N ILE A 72 -10.12 15.42 10.45
CA ILE A 72 -9.58 14.19 9.86
C ILE A 72 -10.71 13.32 9.32
N LYS A 73 -11.84 13.22 10.05
CA LYS A 73 -13.02 12.47 9.59
C LYS A 73 -13.54 13.03 8.26
N ASP A 74 -13.66 14.35 8.16
CA ASP A 74 -14.15 15.05 6.96
C ASP A 74 -13.17 14.93 5.78
N ALA A 75 -11.87 14.78 6.06
CA ALA A 75 -10.87 14.56 5.04
C ALA A 75 -10.92 13.15 4.42
N ILE A 76 -11.44 12.14 5.13
CA ILE A 76 -11.53 10.75 4.64
C ILE A 76 -12.83 10.58 3.85
N LYS A 77 -12.67 10.24 2.56
CA LYS A 77 -13.79 10.05 1.63
C LYS A 77 -13.94 8.56 1.32
N PRO A 78 -14.82 7.84 2.02
CA PRO A 78 -15.04 6.43 1.76
C PRO A 78 -15.82 6.23 0.44
N PHE A 79 -15.51 5.16 -0.29
CA PHE A 79 -16.16 4.81 -1.55
C PHE A 79 -16.11 3.32 -1.85
N SER A 80 -16.95 2.82 -2.76
CA SER A 80 -16.94 1.41 -3.17
C SER A 80 -15.83 1.15 -4.20
N ILE A 81 -15.04 0.10 -4.00
CA ILE A 81 -14.00 -0.34 -4.95
C ILE A 81 -14.30 -1.71 -5.54
N PHE A 82 -13.80 -1.91 -6.76
CA PHE A 82 -13.80 -3.21 -7.39
C PHE A 82 -12.71 -4.11 -6.76
N GLY A 83 -13.07 -5.34 -6.43
CA GLY A 83 -12.16 -6.32 -5.80
C GLY A 83 -12.54 -6.68 -4.36
N PHE A 84 -11.62 -7.38 -3.68
CA PHE A 84 -11.81 -7.94 -2.33
C PHE A 84 -10.87 -7.35 -1.27
N ASP A 85 -9.93 -6.51 -1.67
CA ASP A 85 -8.96 -5.87 -0.78
C ASP A 85 -9.36 -4.43 -0.53
N LEU A 86 -9.21 -3.96 0.71
CA LEU A 86 -9.37 -2.54 1.00
C LEU A 86 -8.24 -1.74 0.36
N LEU A 87 -8.54 -0.49 0.03
CA LEU A 87 -7.58 0.42 -0.56
C LEU A 87 -7.57 1.73 0.20
N HIS A 88 -6.39 2.32 0.37
CA HIS A 88 -6.26 3.69 0.84
C HIS A 88 -5.35 4.49 -0.09
N ALA A 89 -5.65 5.77 -0.25
CA ALA A 89 -4.76 6.71 -0.92
C ALA A 89 -5.05 8.13 -0.43
N GLY A 90 -4.03 8.99 -0.49
CA GLY A 90 -4.18 10.40 -0.14
C GLY A 90 -3.40 10.78 1.11
N THR A 91 -3.58 12.02 1.54
CA THR A 91 -2.88 12.62 2.69
C THR A 91 -3.80 13.60 3.39
N PHE A 92 -3.56 13.87 4.67
CA PHE A 92 -4.42 14.78 5.44
C PHE A 92 -4.13 16.26 5.20
N ASN A 93 -3.12 16.58 4.38
CA ASN A 93 -2.73 17.95 4.09
C ASN A 93 -3.70 18.63 3.07
N ALA A 94 -4.84 19.06 3.62
CA ALA A 94 -5.66 20.25 3.40
C ALA A 94 -6.34 20.59 2.05
N LYS A 95 -6.11 19.92 0.90
CA LYS A 95 -6.96 20.19 -0.30
C LYS A 95 -7.60 18.96 -0.94
N TYR A 96 -6.89 17.85 -0.97
CA TYR A 96 -7.33 16.66 -1.69
C TYR A 96 -8.03 15.64 -0.77
N GLY A 97 -7.61 15.60 0.49
CA GLY A 97 -8.07 14.63 1.48
C GLY A 97 -7.48 13.24 1.23
N ALA A 98 -8.09 12.25 1.88
CA ALA A 98 -7.81 10.84 1.67
C ALA A 98 -9.04 10.12 1.15
N ILE A 99 -8.84 9.04 0.42
CA ILE A 99 -9.89 8.15 -0.03
C ILE A 99 -9.71 6.79 0.64
N LEU A 100 -10.84 6.19 1.03
CA LEU A 100 -10.90 4.87 1.64
C LEU A 100 -11.79 3.99 0.77
N GLY A 101 -11.17 3.09 0.03
CA GLY A 101 -11.85 2.13 -0.82
C GLY A 101 -12.34 0.93 -0.03
N ILE A 102 -13.65 0.70 -0.04
CA ILE A 102 -14.31 -0.42 0.62
C ILE A 102 -14.74 -1.45 -0.42
N PRO A 103 -14.28 -2.70 -0.31
CA PRO A 103 -14.54 -3.73 -1.30
C PRO A 103 -15.97 -4.26 -1.20
N ILE A 104 -16.44 -4.82 -2.30
CA ILE A 104 -17.85 -5.21 -2.48
C ILE A 104 -18.31 -6.29 -1.49
N ASN A 105 -17.39 -7.09 -0.95
CA ASN A 105 -17.66 -8.12 0.04
C ASN A 105 -18.05 -7.59 1.43
N PHE A 106 -17.84 -6.30 1.71
CA PHE A 106 -18.33 -5.66 2.93
C PHE A 106 -19.82 -5.30 2.80
N THR A 107 -20.29 -5.10 1.57
CA THR A 107 -21.65 -4.65 1.26
C THR A 107 -22.56 -5.82 0.91
N ASN A 108 -22.04 -6.80 0.16
CA ASN A 108 -22.84 -7.88 -0.41
C ASN A 108 -22.86 -9.12 0.48
N THR A 109 -23.98 -9.85 0.44
CA THR A 109 -24.08 -11.17 1.08
C THR A 109 -23.31 -12.23 0.29
N ALA A 110 -22.98 -13.35 0.95
CA ALA A 110 -22.33 -14.48 0.29
C ALA A 110 -23.12 -14.98 -0.94
N GLU A 111 -24.45 -14.94 -0.90
CA GLU A 111 -25.30 -15.32 -2.04
C GLU A 111 -25.19 -14.35 -3.22
N GLN A 112 -25.16 -13.05 -2.95
CA GLN A 112 -25.00 -12.02 -3.99
C GLN A 112 -23.61 -12.10 -4.62
N LEU A 113 -22.57 -12.33 -3.81
CA LEU A 113 -21.23 -12.58 -4.30
C LEU A 113 -21.22 -13.83 -5.19
N ARG A 114 -21.82 -14.94 -4.73
CA ARG A 114 -21.89 -16.19 -5.50
C ARG A 114 -22.49 -16.02 -6.91
N LYS A 115 -23.49 -15.15 -7.07
CA LYS A 115 -24.16 -14.90 -8.36
C LYS A 115 -23.34 -14.06 -9.33
N ASN A 116 -22.56 -13.11 -8.82
CA ASN A 116 -21.91 -12.08 -9.65
C ASN A 116 -20.39 -12.28 -9.80
N LEU A 117 -19.81 -13.23 -9.06
CA LEU A 117 -18.36 -13.41 -9.00
C LEU A 117 -17.86 -14.23 -10.18
N GLN A 118 -16.88 -13.65 -10.88
CA GLN A 118 -16.14 -14.28 -11.97
C GLN A 118 -14.67 -14.28 -11.62
N ILE A 119 -13.97 -15.36 -11.95
CA ILE A 119 -12.52 -15.48 -11.80
C ILE A 119 -11.97 -15.65 -13.21
N LYS A 120 -11.06 -14.76 -13.64
CA LYS A 120 -10.53 -14.71 -15.02
C LYS A 120 -11.63 -14.59 -16.09
N GLU A 121 -12.68 -13.82 -15.79
CA GLU A 121 -13.86 -13.65 -16.66
C GLU A 121 -14.67 -14.95 -16.89
N GLU A 122 -14.30 -16.03 -16.20
CA GLU A 122 -15.02 -17.29 -16.22
C GLU A 122 -15.94 -17.41 -14.99
N PRO A 123 -17.15 -17.98 -15.15
CA PRO A 123 -18.01 -18.28 -14.03
C PRO A 123 -17.34 -19.32 -13.12
N VAL A 124 -17.40 -19.10 -11.82
CA VAL A 124 -16.79 -20.00 -10.84
C VAL A 124 -17.64 -21.25 -10.67
N ASP A 125 -17.01 -22.42 -10.81
CA ASP A 125 -17.64 -23.69 -10.44
C ASP A 125 -17.72 -23.84 -8.91
N TRP A 126 -18.90 -23.52 -8.37
CA TRP A 126 -19.19 -23.62 -6.93
C TRP A 126 -19.28 -25.05 -6.40
N MET A 127 -19.19 -26.08 -7.26
CA MET A 127 -19.06 -27.46 -6.79
C MET A 127 -17.67 -27.74 -6.23
N ARG A 128 -16.66 -26.99 -6.68
CA ARG A 128 -15.29 -27.15 -6.19
C ARG A 128 -15.14 -26.64 -4.76
N GLN A 129 -14.32 -27.36 -3.98
CA GLN A 129 -14.08 -27.04 -2.58
C GLN A 129 -13.26 -25.75 -2.40
N ASP A 130 -12.34 -25.45 -3.31
CA ASP A 130 -11.56 -24.21 -3.30
C ASP A 130 -12.42 -22.97 -3.55
N ALA A 131 -13.40 -23.03 -4.45
CA ALA A 131 -14.37 -21.97 -4.70
C ALA A 131 -15.25 -21.68 -3.47
N LYS A 132 -15.71 -22.72 -2.78
CA LYS A 132 -16.46 -22.57 -1.52
C LYS A 132 -15.60 -21.96 -0.42
N ALA A 133 -14.38 -22.46 -0.24
CA ALA A 133 -13.44 -21.94 0.72
C ALA A 133 -13.09 -20.45 0.45
N PHE A 134 -12.99 -20.07 -0.82
CA PHE A 134 -12.80 -18.68 -1.22
C PHE A 134 -13.99 -17.80 -0.82
N LEU A 135 -15.22 -18.24 -1.08
CA LEU A 135 -16.44 -17.49 -0.74
C LEU A 135 -16.59 -17.26 0.77
N GLU A 136 -16.30 -18.30 1.56
CA GLU A 136 -16.29 -18.20 3.03
C GLU A 136 -15.21 -17.24 3.52
N ALA A 137 -14.03 -17.29 2.90
CA ALA A 137 -12.89 -16.44 3.26
C ALA A 137 -13.08 -14.96 2.90
N VAL A 138 -13.88 -14.62 1.88
CA VAL A 138 -14.17 -13.21 1.56
C VAL A 138 -15.32 -12.62 2.38
N THR A 139 -16.06 -13.43 3.13
CA THR A 139 -17.18 -12.98 3.96
C THR A 139 -16.71 -12.67 5.37
N PHE A 140 -16.64 -11.41 5.77
CA PHE A 140 -16.13 -10.99 7.09
C PHE A 140 -17.25 -10.72 8.12
N SER A 141 -17.00 -11.06 9.38
CA SER A 141 -17.82 -10.58 10.51
C SER A 141 -17.71 -9.06 10.67
N GLU A 142 -18.60 -8.46 11.45
CA GLU A 142 -18.56 -7.02 11.71
C GLU A 142 -17.26 -6.60 12.42
N ASP A 143 -16.74 -7.41 13.34
CA ASP A 143 -15.50 -7.11 14.05
C ASP A 143 -14.28 -7.17 13.12
N ALA A 144 -14.24 -8.15 12.21
CA ALA A 144 -13.21 -8.20 11.17
C ALA A 144 -13.31 -7.03 10.18
N GLN A 145 -14.53 -6.56 9.88
CA GLN A 145 -14.74 -5.36 9.07
C GLN A 145 -14.25 -4.09 9.78
N LYS A 146 -14.59 -3.92 11.07
CA LYS A 146 -14.08 -2.80 11.90
C LYS A 146 -12.56 -2.79 11.93
N PHE A 147 -11.95 -3.95 12.18
CA PHE A 147 -10.49 -4.11 12.20
C PHE A 147 -9.86 -3.71 10.86
N ALA A 148 -10.37 -4.24 9.75
CA ALA A 148 -9.85 -3.96 8.43
C ALA A 148 -9.90 -2.46 8.09
N ILE A 149 -11.04 -1.81 8.36
CA ILE A 149 -11.22 -0.38 8.16
C ILE A 149 -10.27 0.43 9.03
N ALA A 150 -10.18 0.09 10.32
CA ALA A 150 -9.31 0.80 11.27
C ALA A 150 -7.84 0.74 10.86
N ARG A 151 -7.39 -0.43 10.40
CA ARG A 151 -6.03 -0.63 9.89
C ARG A 151 -5.71 0.28 8.71
N GLU A 152 -6.62 0.42 7.75
CA GLU A 152 -6.42 1.31 6.60
C GLU A 152 -6.47 2.79 7.00
N ILE A 153 -7.31 3.18 7.96
CA ILE A 153 -7.32 4.56 8.48
C ILE A 153 -6.00 4.90 9.16
N LEU A 154 -5.45 3.99 9.99
CA LEU A 154 -4.13 4.17 10.60
C LEU A 154 -3.01 4.30 9.56
N ARG A 155 -3.13 3.59 8.43
CA ARG A 155 -2.21 3.74 7.29
C ARG A 155 -2.29 5.11 6.64
N ILE A 156 -3.49 5.67 6.47
CA ILE A 156 -3.67 7.05 5.99
C ILE A 156 -3.01 8.04 6.98
N GLN A 157 -3.19 7.85 8.30
CA GLN A 157 -2.56 8.68 9.35
C GLN A 157 -1.04 8.65 9.37
N ALA A 158 -0.44 7.58 8.88
CA ALA A 158 1.01 7.51 8.81
C ALA A 158 1.62 8.38 7.71
N GLU A 159 0.79 8.97 6.83
CA GLU A 159 1.19 9.83 5.70
C GLU A 159 2.37 9.25 4.90
N GLU A 160 2.31 7.95 4.60
CA GLU A 160 3.37 7.25 3.88
C GLU A 160 3.78 7.93 2.57
N PRO A 161 2.86 8.48 1.74
CA PRO A 161 3.24 9.20 0.53
C PRO A 161 4.15 10.42 0.79
N CYS A 162 3.89 11.19 1.86
CA CYS A 162 4.69 12.34 2.25
C CYS A 162 6.10 11.90 2.68
N PHE A 163 6.18 10.91 3.58
CA PHE A 163 7.46 10.36 4.01
C PHE A 163 8.25 9.81 2.82
N ASN A 164 7.58 9.03 1.97
CA ASN A 164 8.23 8.35 0.88
C ASN A 164 8.76 9.32 -0.20
N SER A 165 7.99 10.35 -0.53
CA SER A 165 8.41 11.40 -1.46
C SER A 165 9.59 12.20 -0.93
N LEU A 166 9.58 12.58 0.36
CA LEU A 166 10.67 13.33 1.00
C LEU A 166 11.97 12.53 1.02
N VAL A 167 11.93 11.27 1.45
CA VAL A 167 13.13 10.43 1.52
C VAL A 167 13.72 10.19 0.14
N LEU A 168 12.90 9.92 -0.88
CA LEU A 168 13.39 9.76 -2.26
C LEU A 168 14.07 11.05 -2.76
N ALA A 169 13.47 12.22 -2.50
CA ALA A 169 14.05 13.51 -2.86
C ALA A 169 15.42 13.73 -2.17
N LEU A 170 15.52 13.43 -0.86
CA LEU A 170 16.77 13.54 -0.12
C LEU A 170 17.86 12.60 -0.66
N ILE A 171 17.50 11.36 -1.02
CA ILE A 171 18.44 10.38 -1.61
C ILE A 171 18.97 10.92 -2.94
N ILE A 172 18.08 11.34 -3.85
CA ILE A 172 18.46 11.88 -5.17
C ILE A 172 19.36 13.11 -5.00
N GLY A 173 18.93 14.08 -4.18
CA GLY A 173 19.69 15.32 -3.96
C GLY A 173 21.08 15.08 -3.36
N THR A 174 21.18 14.17 -2.38
CA THR A 174 22.45 13.83 -1.73
C THR A 174 23.40 13.11 -2.69
N LEU A 175 22.93 12.07 -3.38
CA LEU A 175 23.75 11.30 -4.32
C LEU A 175 24.17 12.13 -5.52
N TRP A 176 23.28 12.99 -6.03
CA TRP A 176 23.61 13.92 -7.11
C TRP A 176 24.69 14.92 -6.68
N THR A 177 24.59 15.45 -5.46
CA THR A 177 25.58 16.38 -4.91
C THR A 177 26.92 15.68 -4.75
N LEU A 178 26.94 14.49 -4.16
CA LEU A 178 28.16 13.69 -3.99
C LEU A 178 28.82 13.36 -5.33
N TYR A 179 28.03 12.94 -6.33
CA TYR A 179 28.49 12.69 -7.69
C TYR A 179 29.20 13.93 -8.26
N ASN A 180 28.58 15.10 -8.16
CA ASN A 180 29.15 16.34 -8.67
C ASN A 180 30.43 16.76 -7.95
N VAL A 181 30.51 16.57 -6.62
CA VAL A 181 31.69 16.85 -5.80
C VAL A 181 32.87 15.96 -6.21
N ILE A 182 32.63 14.66 -6.37
CA ILE A 182 33.66 13.70 -6.82
C ILE A 182 34.19 14.11 -8.21
N LEU A 183 33.29 14.38 -9.16
CA LEU A 183 33.70 14.81 -10.50
C LEU A 183 34.51 16.10 -10.50
N TYR A 184 34.18 17.04 -9.61
CA TYR A 184 34.91 18.30 -9.48
C TYR A 184 36.30 18.07 -8.88
N ARG A 185 36.39 17.34 -7.76
CA ARG A 185 37.62 17.15 -7.00
C ARG A 185 38.69 16.36 -7.76
N TYR A 186 38.27 15.31 -8.47
CA TYR A 186 39.19 14.48 -9.26
C TYR A 186 39.44 15.01 -10.68
N LYS A 187 38.90 16.20 -11.04
CA LYS A 187 39.02 16.80 -12.37
C LYS A 187 38.63 15.84 -13.51
N LEU A 188 37.77 14.87 -13.22
CA LEU A 188 37.27 13.84 -14.16
C LEU A 188 36.39 14.42 -15.27
N ARG A 189 36.26 15.74 -15.35
CA ARG A 189 35.49 16.48 -16.35
C ARG A 189 36.29 16.81 -17.61
N LYS A 190 37.60 16.56 -17.63
CA LYS A 190 38.43 16.70 -18.84
C LYS A 190 38.15 15.50 -19.76
N GLY A 191 37.76 15.77 -21.01
CA GLY A 191 37.09 14.85 -21.95
C GLY A 191 37.88 13.67 -22.48
N ASN A 192 38.78 13.08 -21.68
CA ASN A 192 39.48 11.86 -22.05
C ASN A 192 38.52 10.66 -21.89
N VAL A 193 38.66 9.64 -22.74
CA VAL A 193 37.78 8.46 -22.79
C VAL A 193 37.66 7.76 -21.42
N ILE A 194 38.77 7.62 -20.70
CA ILE A 194 38.81 7.03 -19.35
C ILE A 194 37.92 7.82 -18.38
N ALA A 195 37.95 9.14 -18.45
CA ALA A 195 37.17 10.00 -17.56
C ALA A 195 35.65 9.88 -17.83
N LEU A 196 35.26 9.67 -19.10
CA LEU A 196 33.87 9.40 -19.47
C LEU A 196 33.39 8.03 -18.98
N ILE A 197 34.24 7.00 -19.04
CA ILE A 197 33.93 5.67 -18.50
C ILE A 197 33.68 5.77 -16.99
N VAL A 198 34.60 6.40 -16.25
CA VAL A 198 34.47 6.58 -14.80
C VAL A 198 33.20 7.36 -14.43
N GLN A 199 32.87 8.42 -15.16
CA GLN A 199 31.62 9.18 -14.96
C GLN A 199 30.38 8.28 -15.10
N ARG A 200 30.31 7.50 -16.19
CA ARG A 200 29.17 6.60 -16.46
C ARG A 200 29.06 5.52 -15.40
N THR A 201 30.19 4.89 -15.03
CA THR A 201 30.22 3.88 -13.97
C THR A 201 29.74 4.47 -12.65
N LEU A 202 30.26 5.63 -12.22
CA LEU A 202 29.83 6.29 -10.99
C LEU A 202 28.34 6.63 -11.00
N TYR A 203 27.82 7.15 -12.12
CA TYR A 203 26.41 7.48 -12.25
C TYR A 203 25.52 6.24 -12.10
N THR A 204 25.86 5.14 -12.80
CA THR A 204 25.13 3.87 -12.71
C THR A 204 25.21 3.31 -11.30
N THR A 205 26.38 3.26 -10.68
CA THR A 205 26.56 2.76 -9.31
C THR A 205 25.75 3.57 -8.30
N PHE A 206 25.78 4.90 -8.38
CA PHE A 206 25.03 5.75 -7.44
C PHE A 206 23.52 5.61 -7.64
N THR A 207 23.07 5.48 -8.89
CA THR A 207 21.65 5.25 -9.19
C THR A 207 21.17 3.92 -8.62
N LEU A 208 21.93 2.83 -8.84
CA LEU A 208 21.61 1.51 -8.29
C LEU A 208 21.63 1.50 -6.76
N PHE A 209 22.66 2.11 -6.16
CA PHE A 209 22.75 2.24 -4.70
C PHE A 209 21.58 3.03 -4.13
N GLY A 210 21.25 4.17 -4.75
CA GLY A 210 20.11 4.99 -4.34
C GLY A 210 18.78 4.25 -4.44
N ALA A 211 18.57 3.46 -5.50
CA ALA A 211 17.36 2.65 -5.66
C ALA A 211 17.26 1.55 -4.58
N ILE A 212 18.35 0.81 -4.33
CA ILE A 212 18.40 -0.24 -3.29
C ILE A 212 18.15 0.37 -1.91
N PHE A 213 18.83 1.47 -1.59
CA PHE A 213 18.67 2.17 -0.32
C PHE A 213 17.24 2.70 -0.15
N TRP A 214 16.66 3.25 -1.21
CA TRP A 214 15.29 3.72 -1.21
C TRP A 214 14.27 2.60 -0.93
N PHE A 215 14.40 1.46 -1.62
CA PHE A 215 13.55 0.31 -1.37
C PHE A 215 13.71 -0.22 0.07
N GLY A 216 14.94 -0.32 0.57
CA GLY A 216 15.20 -0.76 1.94
C GLY A 216 14.56 0.14 3.00
N VAL A 217 14.69 1.47 2.88
CA VAL A 217 14.06 2.42 3.82
C VAL A 217 12.53 2.34 3.74
N LYS A 218 11.97 2.27 2.53
CA LYS A 218 10.53 2.16 2.32
C LYS A 218 9.95 0.87 2.91
N ASP A 219 10.60 -0.26 2.68
CA ASP A 219 10.15 -1.57 3.17
C ASP A 219 10.29 -1.68 4.68
N TYR A 220 11.42 -1.23 5.24
CA TYR A 220 11.61 -1.18 6.68
C TYR A 220 10.55 -0.31 7.37
N ARG A 221 10.26 0.87 6.79
CA ARG A 221 9.19 1.75 7.28
C ARG A 221 7.82 1.07 7.23
N SER A 222 7.52 0.40 6.11
CA SER A 222 6.24 -0.28 5.90
C SER A 222 6.03 -1.44 6.88
N TYR A 223 7.08 -2.22 7.14
CA TYR A 223 7.10 -3.29 8.13
C TYR A 223 6.91 -2.76 9.56
N GLN A 224 7.63 -1.71 9.94
CA GLN A 224 7.48 -1.11 11.27
C GLN A 224 6.10 -0.50 11.47
N LEU A 225 5.50 0.03 10.41
CA LEU A 225 4.16 0.57 10.44
C LEU A 225 3.09 -0.52 10.56
N ASP A 226 3.27 -1.68 9.92
CA ASP A 226 2.41 -2.85 10.15
C ASP A 226 2.39 -3.20 11.64
N ARG A 227 3.58 -3.33 12.24
CA ARG A 227 3.71 -3.69 13.66
C ARG A 227 3.06 -2.67 14.59
N LYS A 228 3.35 -1.38 14.39
CA LYS A 228 2.79 -0.29 15.21
C LYS A 228 1.28 -0.18 15.06
N ASN A 229 0.75 -0.38 13.85
CA ASN A 229 -0.68 -0.34 13.62
C ASN A 229 -1.37 -1.54 14.30
N ASP A 230 -0.79 -2.74 14.21
CA ASP A 230 -1.34 -3.92 14.89
C ASP A 230 -1.33 -3.75 16.41
N GLU A 231 -0.22 -3.24 16.98
CA GLU A 231 -0.14 -2.88 18.40
C GLU A 231 -1.21 -1.84 18.78
N ALA A 232 -1.42 -0.80 17.96
CA ALA A 232 -2.44 0.21 18.22
C ALA A 232 -3.87 -0.37 18.18
N LEU A 233 -4.16 -1.28 17.24
CA LEU A 233 -5.47 -1.92 17.09
C LEU A 233 -5.78 -2.85 18.27
N CYS A 234 -4.79 -3.54 18.84
CA CYS A 234 -4.97 -4.34 20.06
C CYS A 234 -5.44 -3.49 21.24
N HIS A 235 -4.99 -2.23 21.35
CA HIS A 235 -5.39 -1.33 22.44
C HIS A 235 -6.82 -0.77 22.31
N LEU A 236 -7.48 -0.95 21.16
CA LEU A 236 -8.86 -0.49 20.96
C LEU A 236 -9.91 -1.41 21.63
N GLY A 237 -9.53 -2.66 21.94
CA GLY A 237 -10.37 -3.58 22.71
C GLY A 237 -10.47 -4.98 22.09
N THR A 238 -11.17 -5.87 22.80
CA THR A 238 -11.29 -7.29 22.44
C THR A 238 -11.97 -7.52 21.08
N GLU A 239 -12.91 -6.66 20.69
CA GLU A 239 -13.55 -6.71 19.36
C GLU A 239 -12.51 -6.60 18.24
N TYR A 240 -11.54 -5.68 18.37
CA TYR A 240 -10.48 -5.48 17.37
C TYR A 240 -9.46 -6.62 17.34
N ILE A 241 -9.20 -7.24 18.49
CA ILE A 241 -8.29 -8.40 18.57
C ILE A 241 -8.92 -9.61 17.85
N LYS A 242 -10.18 -9.91 18.17
CA LYS A 242 -10.94 -10.98 17.49
C LYS A 242 -11.11 -10.69 16.00
N GLY A 243 -11.43 -9.44 15.67
CA GLY A 243 -11.53 -8.98 14.29
C GLY A 243 -10.22 -9.12 13.50
N GLY A 244 -9.08 -8.79 14.11
CA GLY A 244 -7.76 -8.95 13.50
C GLY A 244 -7.38 -10.40 13.25
N GLN A 245 -7.64 -11.26 14.23
CA GLN A 245 -7.43 -12.70 14.13
C GLN A 245 -8.24 -13.32 12.99
N GLU A 246 -9.56 -13.06 12.94
CA GLU A 246 -10.43 -13.51 11.86
C GLU A 246 -9.99 -12.94 10.51
N PHE A 247 -9.67 -11.64 10.46
CA PHE A 247 -9.28 -10.95 9.24
C PHE A 247 -8.06 -11.63 8.58
N TYR A 248 -6.99 -11.86 9.35
CA TYR A 248 -5.78 -12.47 8.79
C TYR A 248 -5.96 -13.95 8.48
N GLU A 249 -6.71 -14.68 9.29
CA GLU A 249 -7.04 -16.08 9.01
C GLU A 249 -7.80 -16.23 7.69
N LYS A 250 -8.85 -15.42 7.51
CA LYS A 250 -9.62 -15.38 6.27
C LYS A 250 -8.80 -14.89 5.09
N THR A 251 -7.92 -13.92 5.28
CA THR A 251 -6.99 -13.48 4.23
C THR A 251 -6.06 -14.62 3.78
N LEU A 252 -5.48 -15.38 4.71
CA LEU A 252 -4.65 -16.55 4.38
C LEU A 252 -5.47 -17.63 3.66
N SER A 253 -6.69 -17.91 4.13
CA SER A 253 -7.58 -18.89 3.50
C SER A 253 -7.95 -18.48 2.07
N ARG A 254 -8.31 -17.21 1.88
CA ARG A 254 -8.58 -16.62 0.57
C ARG A 254 -7.41 -16.77 -0.37
N ASN A 255 -6.20 -16.44 0.08
CA ASN A 255 -4.99 -16.52 -0.74
C ASN A 255 -4.64 -17.97 -1.11
N ARG A 256 -4.85 -18.93 -0.21
CA ARG A 256 -4.71 -20.37 -0.53
C ARG A 256 -5.72 -20.83 -1.57
N ALA A 257 -6.97 -20.38 -1.47
CA ALA A 257 -7.98 -20.71 -2.46
C ALA A 257 -7.66 -20.08 -3.83
N LEU A 258 -7.26 -18.81 -3.86
CA LEU A 258 -6.82 -18.11 -5.08
C LEU A 258 -5.58 -18.75 -5.71
N ARG A 259 -4.64 -19.29 -4.91
CA ARG A 259 -3.49 -20.04 -5.42
C ARG A 259 -3.92 -21.20 -6.32
N THR A 260 -4.99 -21.90 -5.95
CA THR A 260 -5.52 -23.04 -6.71
C THR A 260 -6.41 -22.57 -7.86
N LEU A 261 -7.35 -21.65 -7.58
CA LEU A 261 -8.32 -21.15 -8.56
C LEU A 261 -7.67 -20.43 -9.75
N LEU A 262 -6.57 -19.71 -9.53
CA LEU A 262 -5.85 -19.01 -10.59
C LEU A 262 -4.79 -19.87 -11.29
N GLY A 263 -4.55 -21.11 -10.83
CA GLY A 263 -3.60 -22.03 -11.44
C GLY A 263 -2.15 -21.54 -11.34
N THR A 264 -1.47 -21.40 -12.48
CA THR A 264 -0.05 -20.99 -12.56
C THR A 264 0.20 -19.60 -11.98
N GLU A 265 -0.66 -18.63 -12.29
CA GLU A 265 -0.58 -17.26 -11.75
C GLU A 265 -0.81 -17.22 -10.24
N GLY A 266 -1.75 -18.03 -9.74
CA GLY A 266 -1.97 -18.17 -8.31
C GLY A 266 -0.73 -18.73 -7.62
N LYS A 267 -0.08 -19.73 -8.25
CA LYS A 267 1.13 -20.35 -7.73
C LYS A 267 2.35 -19.45 -7.69
N SER A 268 2.44 -18.46 -8.59
CA SER A 268 3.50 -17.45 -8.57
C SER A 268 3.22 -16.29 -7.63
N THR A 269 1.97 -16.11 -7.20
CA THR A 269 1.54 -14.96 -6.38
C THR A 269 1.47 -15.30 -4.89
N TYR A 270 1.02 -16.52 -4.54
CA TYR A 270 0.79 -16.91 -3.16
C TYR A 270 1.55 -18.17 -2.81
N THR A 271 2.17 -18.23 -1.63
CA THR A 271 2.76 -19.45 -1.04
C THR A 271 1.68 -20.51 -0.74
N VAL A 272 2.10 -21.75 -0.49
CA VAL A 272 1.18 -22.85 -0.05
C VAL A 272 0.45 -22.50 1.25
N HIS A 273 1.02 -21.67 2.11
CA HIS A 273 0.43 -21.27 3.38
C HIS A 273 -0.51 -20.05 3.28
N GLY A 274 -0.54 -19.36 2.14
CA GLY A 274 -1.40 -18.18 1.90
C GLY A 274 -0.72 -16.83 2.08
N ASN A 275 0.57 -16.77 2.43
CA ASN A 275 1.35 -15.54 2.33
C ASN A 275 1.63 -15.21 0.85
N GLU A 276 1.95 -13.95 0.55
CA GLU A 276 2.44 -13.55 -0.77
C GLU A 276 3.83 -14.15 -1.05
N GLU A 277 4.00 -14.67 -2.27
CA GLU A 277 5.28 -15.19 -2.76
C GLU A 277 6.19 -14.01 -3.08
N ASN A 278 7.32 -13.89 -2.38
CA ASN A 278 8.24 -12.77 -2.52
C ASN A 278 9.62 -13.30 -2.92
N PHE A 279 10.06 -13.03 -4.15
CA PHE A 279 11.33 -13.56 -4.64
C PHE A 279 12.56 -12.83 -4.07
N PHE A 280 12.52 -11.49 -3.97
CA PHE A 280 13.66 -10.69 -3.50
C PHE A 280 13.32 -9.58 -2.49
N ARG A 281 12.04 -9.26 -2.29
CA ARG A 281 11.62 -8.07 -1.55
C ARG A 281 10.41 -8.38 -0.67
N LEU A 282 10.56 -8.17 0.63
CA LEU A 282 9.47 -8.25 1.59
C LEU A 282 9.01 -6.83 1.92
N LYS A 283 7.93 -6.38 1.28
CA LYS A 283 7.39 -5.02 1.48
C LYS A 283 6.68 -4.85 2.82
N HIS A 284 5.99 -5.89 3.27
CA HIS A 284 5.13 -5.89 4.45
C HIS A 284 5.46 -7.07 5.36
N MET A 285 5.02 -6.98 6.61
CA MET A 285 5.10 -8.11 7.53
C MET A 285 4.25 -9.28 6.99
N PRO A 286 4.77 -10.53 6.96
CA PRO A 286 4.01 -11.68 6.49
C PRO A 286 2.68 -11.82 7.22
N ILE A 287 1.62 -12.13 6.48
CA ILE A 287 0.25 -12.23 6.99
C ILE A 287 0.17 -13.27 8.11
N SER A 288 0.86 -14.40 7.95
CA SER A 288 1.04 -15.42 9.00
C SER A 288 1.57 -14.85 10.32
N ASN A 289 2.68 -14.11 10.30
CA ASN A 289 3.24 -13.52 11.52
C ASN A 289 2.27 -12.52 12.18
N ARG A 290 1.49 -11.79 11.39
CA ARG A 290 0.46 -10.88 11.93
C ARG A 290 -0.68 -11.66 12.57
N LYS A 291 -1.12 -12.76 11.95
CA LYS A 291 -2.10 -13.67 12.55
C LYS A 291 -1.59 -14.19 13.91
N ASP A 292 -0.36 -14.69 13.97
CA ASP A 292 0.24 -15.23 15.19
C ASP A 292 0.30 -14.18 16.32
N PHE A 293 0.53 -12.90 15.96
CA PHE A 293 0.48 -11.78 16.89
C PHE A 293 -0.90 -11.62 17.53
N PHE A 294 -1.98 -11.62 16.73
CA PHE A 294 -3.35 -11.52 17.27
C PHE A 294 -3.77 -12.80 18.03
N ASP A 295 -3.38 -13.99 17.55
CA ASP A 295 -3.62 -15.26 18.25
C ASP A 295 -2.95 -15.31 19.63
N SER A 296 -1.77 -14.69 19.78
CA SER A 296 -1.10 -14.59 21.08
C SER A 296 -1.82 -13.66 22.05
N HIS A 297 -2.34 -12.52 21.57
CA HIS A 297 -3.10 -11.58 22.39
C HIS A 297 -4.45 -12.16 22.80
N LEU A 298 -5.13 -12.89 21.91
CA LEU A 298 -6.41 -13.51 22.22
C LEU A 298 -6.25 -14.59 23.31
N ARG A 299 -5.23 -15.43 23.21
CA ARG A 299 -4.92 -16.44 24.25
C ARG A 299 -4.65 -15.83 25.62
N ASN A 300 -3.98 -14.67 25.68
CA ASN A 300 -3.73 -13.95 26.92
C ASN A 300 -4.99 -13.31 27.54
N LEU A 301 -6.08 -13.17 26.77
CA LEU A 301 -7.36 -12.67 27.26
C LEU A 301 -8.28 -13.80 27.75
N GLU A 302 -8.06 -15.03 27.29
CA GLU A 302 -8.86 -16.21 27.62
C GLU A 302 -8.29 -17.03 28.79
N GLY A 303 -7.01 -16.83 29.12
CA GLY A 303 -6.33 -17.43 30.27
C GLY A 303 -6.28 -16.50 31.48
#